data_AF-A0A4U0GXW2-F1
#
_entry.id   AF-A0A4U0GXW2-F1
#
_cell.length_a   1.000
_cell.length_b   1.000
_cell.length_c   1.000
_cell.angle_alpha   90.00
_cell.angle_beta   90.00
_cell.angle_gamma   90.00
#
_symmetry.space_group_name_H-M   'P 1'
#
loop_
_entity.id
_entity.type
_entity.pdbx_description
1 polymer ?
#
loop_
_entity_poly.entity_id
_entity_poly.type
_entity_poly.pdbx_seq_one_letter_code
_entity_poly.pdbx_strand_id
1 'polypeptide(L)'
;MSQQIKYFSIYLLVFLSLSCQQTTRPSHGKKPEHTKTIENRRNSFGFYKSFGFCNSEIGYFSQQEADDLYADKIIKIDKRNEIKSDSFSAFDQEKWNCIKENLNLKNDNNIKIITTNANFPFEKLTLIDDKYVVVSRDGYFFTFILKDTIESAEKIHTLGQNFTPLFNMQLTGLSVVNSKEPDVYKKYGLDFSTICNCNSPSIYLNKDAKELIIFNYCDKEIPFKDIKNKYHFEVDKLEVDGDKMVVSSRDLELSFQKVENGKIYHLKVLKGKFPNNYVGNDLKSFYTFQPDKFQKASCEDYDG
;
A
#
# COMPACT_ATOMS: atom_id res chain seq x y z
N MET A 1 21.69 -40.49 54.95
CA MET A 1 20.26 -40.24 54.64
C MET A 1 20.18 -39.86 53.17
N SER A 2 19.74 -40.80 52.32
CA SER A 2 18.43 -40.77 51.61
C SER A 2 18.42 -39.74 50.48
N GLN A 3 18.06 -39.99 49.22
CA GLN A 3 17.36 -41.12 48.63
C GLN A 3 17.38 -40.98 47.09
N GLN A 4 17.63 -42.09 46.42
CA GLN A 4 17.00 -42.60 45.19
C GLN A 4 16.78 -41.70 43.95
N ILE A 5 17.53 -42.11 42.92
CA ILE A 5 17.21 -42.06 41.49
C ILE A 5 15.84 -42.72 41.24
N LYS A 6 14.95 -42.06 40.50
CA LYS A 6 13.79 -42.68 39.85
C LYS A 6 13.78 -42.36 38.36
N TYR A 7 14.04 -43.40 37.58
CA TYR A 7 13.65 -43.51 36.17
C TYR A 7 12.12 -43.53 36.08
N PHE A 8 11.55 -42.86 35.06
CA PHE A 8 10.21 -43.18 34.61
C PHE A 8 10.13 -43.24 33.08
N SER A 9 9.60 -44.35 32.63
CA SER A 9 9.57 -44.88 31.28
C SER A 9 8.60 -44.13 30.37
N ILE A 10 9.02 -43.86 29.14
CA ILE A 10 8.18 -43.37 28.04
C ILE A 10 7.44 -44.56 27.44
N TYR A 11 6.11 -44.57 27.52
CA TYR A 11 5.26 -45.51 26.81
C TYR A 11 5.04 -45.02 25.36
N LEU A 12 5.58 -45.80 24.42
CA LEU A 12 5.40 -45.67 22.98
C LEU A 12 4.01 -46.24 22.60
N LEU A 13 3.05 -45.37 22.27
CA LEU A 13 1.74 -45.76 21.74
C LEU A 13 1.82 -45.90 20.22
N VAL A 14 1.88 -47.15 19.77
CA VAL A 14 1.75 -47.55 18.36
C VAL A 14 0.27 -47.60 18.02
N PHE A 15 -0.20 -46.67 17.18
CA PHE A 15 -1.52 -46.76 16.55
C PHE A 15 -1.40 -47.46 15.19
N LEU A 16 -1.85 -48.72 15.16
CA LEU A 16 -2.24 -49.44 13.96
C LEU A 16 -3.67 -49.02 13.60
N SER A 17 -3.88 -48.39 12.45
CA SER A 17 -5.21 -48.32 11.84
C SER A 17 -5.25 -49.17 10.58
N LEU A 18 -6.19 -50.12 10.61
CA LEU A 18 -6.48 -51.10 9.59
C LEU A 18 -7.06 -50.45 8.33
N SER A 19 -6.60 -50.99 7.20
CA SER A 19 -7.17 -50.84 5.87
C SER A 19 -8.54 -51.53 5.76
N CYS A 20 -9.58 -50.77 5.41
CA CYS A 20 -10.80 -51.31 4.84
C CYS A 20 -10.75 -51.16 3.31
N GLN A 21 -10.55 -52.28 2.61
CA GLN A 21 -10.82 -52.39 1.18
C GLN A 21 -12.34 -52.45 0.98
N GLN A 22 -12.90 -51.47 0.27
CA GLN A 22 -14.21 -51.62 -0.37
C GLN A 22 -14.02 -51.57 -1.88
N THR A 23 -14.22 -52.73 -2.50
CA THR A 23 -14.43 -52.93 -3.93
C THR A 23 -15.72 -52.24 -4.37
N THR A 24 -15.61 -51.24 -5.25
CA THR A 24 -16.72 -50.73 -6.06
C THR A 24 -16.36 -50.78 -7.54
N ARG A 25 -17.32 -51.23 -8.34
CA ARG A 25 -17.26 -51.47 -9.80
C ARG A 25 -16.96 -50.19 -10.60
N PRO A 26 -16.34 -50.29 -11.79
CA PRO A 26 -16.15 -49.15 -12.67
C PRO A 26 -17.49 -48.76 -13.32
N SER A 27 -18.04 -47.62 -12.89
CA SER A 27 -19.11 -46.92 -13.60
C SER A 27 -18.49 -45.88 -14.52
N HIS A 28 -18.80 -45.95 -15.81
CA HIS A 28 -18.49 -44.92 -16.81
C HIS A 28 -19.22 -43.61 -16.45
N GLY A 29 -18.57 -42.77 -15.64
CA GLY A 29 -19.00 -41.40 -15.35
C GLY A 29 -18.29 -40.42 -16.27
N LYS A 30 -19.07 -39.71 -17.09
CA LYS A 30 -18.63 -38.55 -17.89
C LYS A 30 -17.86 -37.57 -17.00
N LYS A 31 -16.75 -37.04 -17.52
CA LYS A 31 -15.97 -35.94 -16.94
C LYS A 31 -16.95 -34.83 -16.50
N PRO A 32 -16.94 -34.40 -15.24
CA PRO A 32 -17.73 -33.24 -14.83
C PRO A 32 -17.17 -32.04 -15.57
N GLU A 33 -17.99 -31.50 -16.46
CA GLU A 33 -17.80 -30.23 -17.09
C GLU A 33 -17.73 -29.19 -15.96
N HIS A 34 -16.59 -28.50 -15.83
CA HIS A 34 -16.44 -27.37 -14.93
C HIS A 34 -17.32 -26.24 -15.44
N THR A 35 -18.61 -26.31 -15.12
CA THR A 35 -19.51 -25.17 -15.21
C THR A 35 -18.98 -24.17 -14.19
N LYS A 36 -18.22 -23.18 -14.65
CA LYS A 36 -17.91 -21.99 -13.87
C LYS A 36 -19.23 -21.35 -13.52
N THR A 37 -19.74 -21.63 -12.33
CA THR A 37 -20.82 -20.86 -11.73
C THR A 37 -20.33 -19.42 -11.71
N ILE A 38 -20.92 -18.57 -12.54
CA ILE A 38 -20.72 -17.12 -12.50
C ILE A 38 -21.39 -16.69 -11.20
N GLU A 39 -20.67 -16.88 -10.08
CA GLU A 39 -21.09 -16.36 -8.79
C GLU A 39 -21.09 -14.85 -8.87
N ASN A 40 -22.21 -14.27 -8.44
CA ASN A 40 -22.45 -12.85 -8.40
C ASN A 40 -21.40 -12.18 -7.50
N ARG A 41 -20.29 -11.70 -8.09
CA ARG A 41 -19.11 -11.14 -7.40
C ARG A 41 -19.43 -9.94 -6.49
N ARG A 42 -20.60 -9.32 -6.65
CA ARG A 42 -20.97 -8.03 -6.04
C ARG A 42 -21.04 -7.99 -4.50
N ASN A 43 -20.95 -9.13 -3.81
CA ASN A 43 -21.06 -9.20 -2.34
C ASN A 43 -19.91 -10.00 -1.68
N SER A 44 -18.73 -10.02 -2.31
CA SER A 44 -17.53 -10.61 -1.69
C SER A 44 -16.76 -9.53 -0.94
N PHE A 45 -16.40 -9.81 0.31
CA PHE A 45 -15.62 -8.93 1.17
C PHE A 45 -14.33 -9.65 1.54
N GLY A 46 -13.23 -8.92 1.60
CA GLY A 46 -11.97 -9.47 2.10
C GLY A 46 -11.48 -8.71 3.32
N PHE A 47 -10.50 -9.30 3.97
CA PHE A 47 -9.87 -8.73 5.15
C PHE A 47 -9.10 -7.47 4.81
N TYR A 48 -9.26 -6.43 5.63
CA TYR A 48 -8.54 -5.17 5.51
C TYR A 48 -7.43 -5.08 6.54
N LYS A 49 -7.78 -5.20 7.82
CA LYS A 49 -6.84 -5.25 8.94
C LYS A 49 -7.54 -5.66 10.23
N SER A 50 -6.76 -6.07 11.22
CA SER A 50 -7.18 -6.17 12.60
C SER A 50 -6.52 -5.10 13.47
N PHE A 51 -7.06 -4.84 14.66
CA PHE A 51 -6.39 -4.04 15.69
C PHE A 51 -6.96 -4.36 17.06
N GLY A 52 -6.10 -4.31 18.09
CA GLY A 52 -6.50 -4.55 19.47
C GLY A 52 -7.37 -3.42 20.06
N PHE A 53 -8.02 -3.70 21.17
CA PHE A 53 -8.71 -2.68 21.96
C PHE A 53 -7.71 -1.72 22.58
N CYS A 54 -7.95 -0.41 22.43
CA CYS A 54 -6.97 0.63 22.75
C CYS A 54 -6.52 0.67 24.22
N ASN A 55 -7.32 0.16 25.17
CA ASN A 55 -6.95 0.11 26.59
C ASN A 55 -6.92 -1.34 27.15
N SER A 56 -6.91 -2.36 26.28
CA SER A 56 -6.79 -3.75 26.75
C SER A 56 -5.31 -4.15 26.80
N GLU A 57 -4.82 -4.48 28.00
CA GLU A 57 -3.53 -5.16 28.16
C GLU A 57 -3.58 -6.63 27.71
N ILE A 58 -4.78 -7.17 27.45
CA ILE A 58 -5.00 -8.57 27.11
C ILE A 58 -5.23 -8.67 25.60
N GLY A 59 -4.18 -9.05 24.88
CA GLY A 59 -4.30 -9.66 23.57
C GLY A 59 -4.06 -11.16 23.71
N TYR A 60 -5.08 -11.99 23.46
CA TYR A 60 -4.87 -13.45 23.35
C TYR A 60 -3.99 -13.82 22.15
N PHE A 61 -3.88 -12.90 21.19
CA PHE A 61 -3.06 -12.99 20.00
C PHE A 61 -2.13 -11.78 19.94
N SER A 62 -0.97 -11.97 19.33
CA SER A 62 -0.21 -10.86 18.74
C SER A 62 -0.97 -10.25 17.56
N GLN A 63 -0.64 -9.01 17.22
CA GLN A 63 -1.23 -8.32 16.07
C GLN A 63 -1.06 -9.11 14.76
N GLN A 64 0.11 -9.73 14.56
CA GLN A 64 0.39 -10.56 13.39
C GLN A 64 -0.51 -11.80 13.34
N GLU A 65 -0.67 -12.51 14.46
CA GLU A 65 -1.55 -13.68 14.53
C GLU A 65 -3.01 -13.30 14.26
N ALA A 66 -3.45 -12.14 14.75
CA ALA A 66 -4.79 -11.64 14.46
C ALA A 66 -4.99 -11.33 12.97
N ASP A 67 -4.00 -10.73 12.31
CA ASP A 67 -4.06 -10.46 10.87
C ASP A 67 -4.07 -11.76 10.05
N ASP A 68 -3.24 -12.74 10.42
CA ASP A 68 -3.14 -14.03 9.73
C ASP A 68 -4.43 -14.88 9.82
N LEU A 69 -5.25 -14.68 10.85
CA LEU A 69 -6.52 -15.44 11.02
C LEU A 69 -7.51 -15.23 9.88
N TYR A 70 -7.49 -14.07 9.22
CA TYR A 70 -8.47 -13.70 8.20
C TYR A 70 -7.86 -13.19 6.89
N ALA A 71 -6.52 -13.07 6.79
CA ALA A 71 -5.83 -12.52 5.63
C ALA A 71 -6.27 -13.12 4.28
N ASP A 72 -6.51 -14.42 4.21
CA ASP A 72 -6.91 -15.13 2.98
C ASP A 72 -8.42 -15.37 2.87
N LYS A 73 -9.21 -14.94 3.85
CA LYS A 73 -10.63 -15.24 3.93
C LYS A 73 -11.47 -14.23 3.16
N ILE A 74 -12.29 -14.77 2.26
CA ILE A 74 -13.34 -14.03 1.58
C ILE A 74 -14.68 -14.36 2.22
N ILE A 75 -15.40 -13.33 2.63
CA ILE A 75 -16.69 -13.45 3.31
C ILE A 75 -17.79 -13.00 2.36
N LYS A 76 -18.90 -13.73 2.36
CA LYS A 76 -20.11 -13.36 1.62
C LYS A 76 -21.14 -12.82 2.61
N ILE A 77 -21.46 -11.54 2.51
CA ILE A 77 -22.47 -10.89 3.36
C ILE A 77 -23.77 -10.74 2.57
N ASP A 78 -24.88 -11.19 3.14
CA ASP A 78 -26.21 -10.98 2.56
C ASP A 78 -26.77 -9.63 3.04
N LYS A 79 -26.79 -8.64 2.14
CA LYS A 79 -27.29 -7.29 2.43
C LYS A 79 -28.80 -7.22 2.66
N ARG A 80 -29.55 -8.31 2.43
CA ARG A 80 -31.01 -8.33 2.62
C ARG A 80 -31.43 -8.18 4.09
N ASN A 81 -30.52 -8.40 5.03
CA ASN A 81 -30.76 -8.32 6.47
C ASN A 81 -30.10 -7.09 7.13
N GLU A 82 -29.90 -5.99 6.40
CA GLU A 82 -29.38 -4.73 6.97
C GLU A 82 -30.42 -4.07 7.88
N ILE A 83 -30.08 -3.90 9.17
CA ILE A 83 -30.90 -3.18 10.13
C ILE A 83 -30.17 -1.87 10.50
N LYS A 84 -30.85 -0.73 10.33
CA LYS A 84 -30.34 0.56 10.81
C LYS A 84 -30.29 0.52 12.34
N SER A 85 -29.19 1.00 12.91
CA SER A 85 -28.96 0.97 14.36
C SER A 85 -28.21 2.24 14.76
N ASP A 86 -28.57 2.79 15.92
CA ASP A 86 -27.85 3.93 16.49
C ASP A 86 -26.51 3.48 17.06
N SER A 87 -25.48 4.29 16.83
CA SER A 87 -24.07 4.01 17.07
C SER A 87 -23.75 3.52 18.49
N PHE A 88 -24.50 4.02 19.47
CA PHE A 88 -24.33 3.72 20.90
C PHE A 88 -25.01 2.41 21.37
N SER A 89 -25.76 1.74 20.49
CA SER A 89 -26.28 0.39 20.78
C SER A 89 -25.30 -0.71 20.41
N ALA A 90 -24.28 -0.40 19.58
CA ALA A 90 -23.33 -1.36 19.05
C ALA A 90 -22.00 -1.38 19.81
N PHE A 91 -21.50 -0.21 20.25
CA PHE A 91 -20.22 -0.07 20.94
C PHE A 91 -20.34 0.90 22.12
N ASP A 92 -19.62 0.62 23.19
CA ASP A 92 -19.35 1.63 24.22
C ASP A 92 -18.46 2.76 23.64
N GLN A 93 -18.43 3.91 24.33
CA GLN A 93 -17.72 5.12 23.88
C GLN A 93 -16.23 4.85 23.62
N GLU A 94 -15.63 3.99 24.43
CA GLU A 94 -14.21 3.69 24.39
C GLU A 94 -13.84 2.89 23.13
N LYS A 95 -14.56 1.79 22.87
CA LYS A 95 -14.41 1.01 21.64
C LYS A 95 -14.69 1.86 20.41
N TRP A 96 -15.69 2.73 20.47
CA TRP A 96 -16.01 3.63 19.37
C TRP A 96 -14.86 4.60 19.05
N ASN A 97 -14.28 5.23 20.06
CA ASN A 97 -13.11 6.09 19.88
C ASN A 97 -11.93 5.32 19.28
N CYS A 98 -11.70 4.10 19.76
CA CYS A 98 -10.64 3.23 19.24
C CYS A 98 -10.82 2.88 17.76
N ILE A 99 -12.05 2.57 17.36
CA ILE A 99 -12.40 2.30 15.95
C ILE A 99 -12.17 3.56 15.10
N LYS A 100 -12.60 4.75 15.57
CA LYS A 100 -12.43 6.01 14.85
C LYS A 100 -10.97 6.32 14.55
N GLU A 101 -10.12 6.21 15.57
CA GLU A 101 -8.69 6.47 15.45
C GLU A 101 -8.04 5.48 14.48
N ASN A 102 -8.31 4.19 14.63
CA ASN A 102 -7.71 3.17 13.79
C ASN A 102 -8.21 3.21 12.34
N LEU A 103 -9.48 3.57 12.10
CA LEU A 103 -10.07 3.55 10.77
C LEU A 103 -10.12 4.93 10.09
N ASN A 104 -9.57 5.97 10.73
CA ASN A 104 -9.58 7.36 10.25
C ASN A 104 -10.99 7.84 9.84
N LEU A 105 -12.00 7.50 10.65
CA LEU A 105 -13.40 7.82 10.37
C LEU A 105 -13.68 9.30 10.64
N LYS A 106 -14.33 9.96 9.67
CA LYS A 106 -14.62 11.41 9.74
C LYS A 106 -16.05 11.74 10.19
N ASN A 107 -16.98 10.79 10.07
CA ASN A 107 -18.42 11.01 10.28
C ASN A 107 -19.03 9.95 11.21
N ASP A 108 -20.05 10.37 11.97
CA ASP A 108 -20.65 9.54 13.03
C ASP A 108 -22.02 8.95 12.64
N ASN A 109 -22.53 9.29 11.45
CA ASN A 109 -23.98 9.25 11.20
C ASN A 109 -24.48 8.03 10.41
N ASN A 110 -23.60 7.11 10.00
CA ASN A 110 -23.97 6.00 9.11
C ASN A 110 -23.49 4.64 9.63
N ILE A 111 -23.95 4.25 10.82
CA ILE A 111 -23.74 2.91 11.36
C ILE A 111 -24.92 2.01 11.00
N LYS A 112 -24.65 0.81 10.51
CA LYS A 112 -25.66 -0.24 10.29
C LYS A 112 -25.21 -1.54 10.91
N ILE A 113 -26.14 -2.32 11.45
CA ILE A 113 -25.87 -3.69 11.90
C ILE A 113 -26.38 -4.65 10.84
N ILE A 114 -25.56 -5.66 10.52
CA ILE A 114 -25.83 -6.65 9.50
C ILE A 114 -25.75 -8.01 10.14
N THR A 115 -26.86 -8.74 10.11
CA THR A 115 -26.89 -10.14 10.54
C THR A 115 -26.33 -11.01 9.44
N THR A 116 -25.34 -11.82 9.78
CA THR A 116 -24.66 -12.72 8.84
C THR A 116 -25.41 -14.05 8.72
N ASN A 117 -25.02 -14.87 7.75
CA ASN A 117 -25.52 -16.23 7.64
C ASN A 117 -24.68 -17.18 8.53
N ALA A 118 -25.18 -18.40 8.74
CA ALA A 118 -24.56 -19.42 9.59
C ALA A 118 -23.13 -19.85 9.17
N ASN A 119 -22.67 -19.48 7.97
CA ASN A 119 -21.34 -19.86 7.47
C ASN A 119 -20.24 -18.84 7.84
N PHE A 120 -20.58 -17.80 8.60
CA PHE A 120 -19.62 -16.81 9.08
C PHE A 120 -19.50 -16.90 10.62
N PRO A 121 -18.28 -16.91 11.20
CA PRO A 121 -18.09 -17.14 12.64
C PRO A 121 -18.67 -16.05 13.55
N PHE A 122 -19.12 -14.93 13.00
CA PHE A 122 -19.70 -13.83 13.77
C PHE A 122 -21.14 -13.60 13.33
N GLU A 123 -22.08 -13.61 14.26
CA GLU A 123 -23.51 -13.44 13.96
C GLU A 123 -23.86 -12.04 13.45
N LYS A 124 -23.07 -11.02 13.83
CA LYS A 124 -23.33 -9.62 13.53
C LYS A 124 -22.06 -8.92 13.07
N LEU A 125 -22.24 -8.05 12.08
CA LEU A 125 -21.25 -7.14 11.55
C LEU A 125 -21.75 -5.70 11.71
N THR A 126 -20.86 -4.79 12.04
CA THR A 126 -21.19 -3.37 12.06
C THR A 126 -20.58 -2.70 10.84
N LEU A 127 -21.41 -2.20 9.94
CA LEU A 127 -20.99 -1.39 8.80
C LEU A 127 -20.86 0.07 9.24
N ILE A 128 -19.67 0.63 9.03
CA ILE A 128 -19.33 2.02 9.33
C ILE A 128 -18.68 2.61 8.07
N ASP A 129 -19.33 3.61 7.48
CA ASP A 129 -19.02 4.11 6.14
C ASP A 129 -19.01 2.96 5.09
N ASP A 130 -17.83 2.49 4.72
CA ASP A 130 -17.57 1.41 3.76
C ASP A 130 -16.87 0.19 4.38
N LYS A 131 -16.71 0.17 5.70
CA LYS A 131 -15.96 -0.84 6.46
C LYS A 131 -16.87 -1.67 7.33
N TYR A 132 -16.71 -2.98 7.25
CA TYR A 132 -17.45 -3.96 8.04
C TYR A 132 -16.57 -4.37 9.21
N VAL A 133 -16.98 -4.02 10.42
CA VAL A 133 -16.22 -4.25 11.64
C VAL A 133 -16.89 -5.35 12.45
N VAL A 134 -16.06 -6.31 12.87
CA VAL A 134 -16.40 -7.34 13.85
C VAL A 134 -15.65 -7.04 15.14
N VAL A 135 -16.32 -7.25 16.27
CA VAL A 135 -15.69 -7.27 17.58
C VAL A 135 -15.55 -8.71 18.04
N SER A 136 -14.31 -9.17 18.23
CA SER A 136 -14.06 -10.44 18.88
C SER A 136 -14.16 -10.32 20.39
N ARG A 137 -14.50 -11.43 21.06
CA ARG A 137 -14.44 -11.55 22.52
C ARG A 137 -13.01 -11.43 23.04
N ASP A 138 -12.03 -11.70 22.20
CA ASP A 138 -10.61 -11.77 22.55
C ASP A 138 -9.90 -10.40 22.51
N GLY A 139 -10.65 -9.30 22.46
CA GLY A 139 -10.09 -7.95 22.52
C GLY A 139 -9.59 -7.39 21.18
N TYR A 140 -10.06 -7.93 20.06
CA TYR A 140 -9.68 -7.47 18.72
C TYR A 140 -10.88 -6.99 17.91
N PHE A 141 -10.62 -6.01 17.05
CA PHE A 141 -11.47 -5.61 15.94
C PHE A 141 -10.94 -6.25 14.67
N PHE A 142 -11.82 -6.86 13.87
CA PHE A 142 -11.50 -7.32 12.51
C PHE A 142 -12.30 -6.49 11.51
N THR A 143 -11.60 -5.89 10.55
CA THR A 143 -12.21 -5.02 9.55
C THR A 143 -12.16 -5.66 8.18
N PHE A 144 -13.28 -5.61 7.47
CA PHE A 144 -13.46 -6.13 6.13
C PHE A 144 -13.98 -5.03 5.20
N ILE A 145 -13.60 -5.08 3.93
CA ILE A 145 -14.06 -4.15 2.89
C ILE A 145 -14.46 -4.93 1.63
N LEU A 146 -15.20 -4.29 0.71
CA LEU A 146 -15.58 -4.90 -0.56
C LEU A 146 -14.33 -5.35 -1.33
N LYS A 147 -14.36 -6.57 -1.88
CA LYS A 147 -13.20 -7.14 -2.58
C LYS A 147 -12.72 -6.29 -3.75
N ASP A 148 -13.65 -5.69 -4.49
CA ASP A 148 -13.32 -4.77 -5.59
C ASP A 148 -12.55 -3.52 -5.07
N THR A 149 -12.77 -3.13 -3.82
CA THR A 149 -12.00 -2.08 -3.13
C THR A 149 -10.63 -2.59 -2.67
N ILE A 150 -10.51 -3.87 -2.30
CA ILE A 150 -9.23 -4.51 -1.92
C ILE A 150 -8.30 -4.64 -3.12
N GLU A 151 -8.79 -5.07 -4.27
CA GLU A 151 -7.93 -5.18 -5.48
C GLU A 151 -7.39 -3.80 -5.92
N SER A 152 -8.10 -2.73 -5.59
CA SER A 152 -7.62 -1.34 -5.74
C SER A 152 -6.67 -0.92 -4.60
N ALA A 153 -6.99 -1.28 -3.34
CA ALA A 153 -6.21 -0.92 -2.15
C ALA A 153 -4.91 -1.72 -1.98
N GLU A 154 -4.88 -3.01 -2.27
CA GLU A 154 -3.67 -3.86 -2.33
C GLU A 154 -2.74 -3.39 -3.43
N LYS A 155 -3.28 -3.01 -4.61
CA LYS A 155 -2.49 -2.31 -5.63
C LYS A 155 -1.90 -1.03 -5.06
N ILE A 156 -2.68 -0.20 -4.36
CA ILE A 156 -2.21 1.07 -3.76
C ILE A 156 -1.22 0.87 -2.58
N HIS A 157 -1.33 -0.24 -1.84
CA HIS A 157 -0.49 -0.57 -0.68
C HIS A 157 0.86 -1.17 -1.12
N THR A 158 0.86 -2.05 -2.14
CA THR A 158 2.10 -2.50 -2.81
C THR A 158 2.71 -1.41 -3.71
N LEU A 159 1.92 -0.51 -4.30
CA LEU A 159 2.38 0.75 -4.93
C LEU A 159 3.20 1.60 -3.93
N GLY A 160 2.76 1.59 -2.66
CA GLY A 160 3.28 2.44 -1.59
C GLY A 160 4.69 2.07 -1.17
N GLN A 161 5.00 0.79 -0.93
CA GLN A 161 6.27 0.41 -0.28
C GLN A 161 7.50 0.46 -1.19
N ASN A 162 7.36 0.15 -2.47
CA ASN A 162 8.52 0.17 -3.37
C ASN A 162 8.90 1.59 -3.80
N PHE A 163 7.94 2.49 -3.98
CA PHE A 163 8.21 3.86 -4.44
C PHE A 163 7.93 4.92 -3.38
N THR A 164 7.81 4.54 -2.10
CA THR A 164 7.64 5.49 -0.99
C THR A 164 8.62 6.66 -1.08
N PRO A 165 9.92 6.44 -1.39
CA PRO A 165 10.88 7.55 -1.47
C PRO A 165 10.63 8.54 -2.61
N LEU A 166 9.78 8.24 -3.60
CA LEU A 166 9.42 9.24 -4.62
C LEU A 166 8.30 10.17 -4.17
N PHE A 167 7.47 9.73 -3.23
CA PHE A 167 6.31 10.51 -2.81
C PHE A 167 6.70 11.55 -1.77
N ASN A 168 6.08 12.72 -1.88
CA ASN A 168 6.22 13.83 -0.95
C ASN A 168 7.67 14.31 -0.77
N MET A 169 8.56 13.99 -1.72
CA MET A 169 9.94 14.45 -1.77
C MET A 169 10.24 15.11 -3.11
N GLN A 170 11.12 16.10 -3.09
CA GLN A 170 11.61 16.74 -4.32
C GLN A 170 12.60 15.82 -5.02
N LEU A 171 12.35 15.60 -6.31
CA LEU A 171 13.25 14.95 -7.23
C LEU A 171 14.04 16.00 -7.98
N THR A 172 15.36 15.88 -7.89
CA THR A 172 16.32 16.74 -8.57
C THR A 172 16.97 15.98 -9.71
N GLY A 173 17.06 16.64 -10.88
CA GLY A 173 17.71 16.09 -12.06
C GLY A 173 19.23 15.97 -11.87
N LEU A 174 19.81 14.89 -12.38
CA LEU A 174 21.24 14.59 -12.35
C LEU A 174 21.76 14.34 -13.76
N SER A 175 23.01 14.72 -13.98
CA SER A 175 23.78 14.38 -15.16
C SER A 175 24.72 13.20 -14.88
N VAL A 176 25.06 12.45 -15.93
CA VAL A 176 26.09 11.42 -15.85
C VAL A 176 27.45 12.09 -15.97
N VAL A 177 28.25 12.05 -14.91
CA VAL A 177 29.59 12.63 -14.84
C VAL A 177 30.62 11.65 -15.41
N ASN A 178 30.56 10.39 -14.97
CA ASN A 178 31.45 9.33 -15.43
C ASN A 178 30.72 7.99 -15.50
N SER A 179 30.30 7.57 -16.69
CA SER A 179 29.52 6.35 -16.90
C SER A 179 30.23 5.04 -16.51
N LYS A 180 31.57 5.06 -16.40
CA LYS A 180 32.39 3.89 -16.03
C LYS A 180 32.63 3.75 -14.53
N GLU A 181 32.29 4.77 -13.75
CA GLU A 181 32.51 4.77 -12.30
C GLU A 181 31.49 3.85 -11.60
N PRO A 182 31.93 2.89 -10.77
CA PRO A 182 31.02 2.00 -10.03
C PRO A 182 30.31 2.69 -8.86
N ASP A 183 30.92 3.71 -8.25
CA ASP A 183 30.27 4.46 -7.17
C ASP A 183 29.21 5.41 -7.73
N VAL A 184 27.95 5.17 -7.39
CA VAL A 184 26.79 5.98 -7.82
C VAL A 184 26.98 7.48 -7.54
N TYR A 185 27.60 7.86 -6.42
CA TYR A 185 27.72 9.28 -6.04
C TYR A 185 28.85 10.02 -6.79
N LYS A 186 29.70 9.27 -7.50
CA LYS A 186 30.74 9.79 -8.40
C LYS A 186 30.37 9.62 -9.88
N LYS A 187 29.55 8.62 -10.20
CA LYS A 187 29.00 8.38 -11.53
C LYS A 187 28.05 9.48 -11.98
N TYR A 188 27.23 10.00 -11.05
CA TYR A 188 26.26 11.06 -11.29
C TYR A 188 26.61 12.34 -10.54
N GLY A 189 26.09 13.46 -10.99
CA GLY A 189 26.33 14.76 -10.38
C GLY A 189 25.29 15.81 -10.76
N LEU A 190 25.28 16.89 -9.99
CA LEU A 190 24.53 18.10 -10.30
C LEU A 190 25.43 18.98 -11.17
N ASP A 191 25.06 19.15 -12.43
CA ASP A 191 25.89 19.86 -13.39
C ASP A 191 25.65 21.37 -13.39
N PHE A 192 26.47 22.07 -14.17
CA PHE A 192 26.46 23.51 -14.28
C PHE A 192 25.10 24.06 -14.72
N SER A 193 24.44 23.41 -15.69
CA SER A 193 23.14 23.87 -16.18
C SER A 193 22.06 23.78 -15.10
N THR A 194 22.15 22.78 -14.22
CA THR A 194 21.26 22.62 -13.08
C THR A 194 21.52 23.68 -12.02
N ILE A 195 22.77 23.81 -11.55
CA ILE A 195 23.07 24.62 -10.35
C ILE A 195 23.29 26.10 -10.67
N CYS A 196 24.04 26.42 -11.72
CA CYS A 196 24.48 27.79 -12.00
C CYS A 196 23.51 28.51 -12.95
N ASN A 197 22.94 27.78 -13.93
CA ASN A 197 22.01 28.38 -14.92
C ASN A 197 20.54 28.20 -14.59
N CYS A 198 20.19 27.46 -13.54
CA CYS A 198 18.81 27.17 -13.18
C CYS A 198 17.99 26.63 -14.37
N ASN A 199 18.60 25.87 -15.27
CA ASN A 199 17.97 25.43 -16.52
C ASN A 199 17.43 24.00 -16.44
N SER A 200 17.42 23.40 -15.25
CA SER A 200 16.93 22.04 -15.02
C SER A 200 15.65 22.07 -14.17
N PRO A 201 14.62 21.29 -14.54
CA PRO A 201 13.42 21.16 -13.75
C PRO A 201 13.61 20.22 -12.55
N SER A 202 12.92 20.55 -11.46
CA SER A 202 12.64 19.68 -10.31
C SER A 202 11.21 19.16 -10.38
N ILE A 203 11.00 17.98 -9.81
CA ILE A 203 9.69 17.31 -9.79
C ILE A 203 9.29 17.00 -8.35
N TYR A 204 8.04 17.23 -8.00
CA TYR A 204 7.46 16.83 -6.73
C TYR A 204 6.16 16.06 -6.97
N LEU A 205 6.04 14.88 -6.38
CA LEU A 205 4.88 14.01 -6.52
C LEU A 205 4.17 13.87 -5.17
N ASN A 206 3.00 14.49 -5.04
CA ASN A 206 2.17 14.38 -3.86
C ASN A 206 1.17 13.23 -4.01
N LYS A 207 1.36 12.16 -3.23
CA LYS A 207 0.47 11.00 -3.27
C LYS A 207 -0.92 11.32 -2.71
N ASP A 208 -0.97 12.05 -1.60
CA ASP A 208 -2.19 12.29 -0.84
C ASP A 208 -3.11 13.29 -1.55
N ALA A 209 -2.51 14.35 -2.10
CA ALA A 209 -3.21 15.34 -2.91
C ALA A 209 -3.42 14.90 -4.37
N LYS A 210 -2.78 13.80 -4.81
CA LYS A 210 -2.74 13.35 -6.21
C LYS A 210 -2.26 14.44 -7.17
N GLU A 211 -1.11 15.04 -6.86
CA GLU A 211 -0.57 16.15 -7.63
C GLU A 211 0.84 15.85 -8.12
N LEU A 212 1.12 16.20 -9.36
CA LEU A 212 2.46 16.28 -9.92
C LEU A 212 2.79 17.76 -10.12
N ILE A 213 3.84 18.22 -9.45
CA ILE A 213 4.31 19.61 -9.51
C ILE A 213 5.69 19.63 -10.14
N ILE A 214 5.87 20.48 -11.15
CA ILE A 214 7.14 20.67 -11.85
C ILE A 214 7.53 22.15 -11.72
N PHE A 215 8.75 22.40 -11.27
CA PHE A 215 9.24 23.75 -10.97
C PHE A 215 10.73 23.86 -11.28
N ASN A 216 11.27 25.08 -11.25
CA ASN A 216 12.69 25.29 -11.50
C ASN A 216 13.55 24.79 -10.32
N TYR A 217 14.69 24.15 -10.57
CA TYR A 217 15.60 23.73 -9.50
C TYR A 217 16.02 24.87 -8.55
N CYS A 218 16.16 26.10 -9.03
CA CYS A 218 16.57 27.21 -8.18
C CYS A 218 15.49 27.68 -7.19
N ASP A 219 14.25 27.23 -7.37
CA ASP A 219 13.17 27.43 -6.40
C ASP A 219 13.13 26.33 -5.31
N LYS A 220 14.12 25.41 -5.26
CA LYS A 220 14.16 24.26 -4.32
C LYS A 220 14.08 24.59 -2.84
N GLU A 221 14.50 25.80 -2.46
CA GLU A 221 14.48 26.23 -1.05
C GLU A 221 13.14 26.86 -0.66
N ILE A 222 12.30 27.18 -1.65
CA ILE A 222 10.97 27.73 -1.46
C ILE A 222 10.01 26.54 -1.25
N PRO A 223 9.19 26.54 -0.19
CA PRO A 223 8.16 25.51 -0.02
C PRO A 223 7.30 25.43 -1.28
N PHE A 224 7.04 24.21 -1.80
CA PHE A 224 6.39 24.03 -3.10
C PHE A 224 5.03 24.76 -3.23
N LYS A 225 4.32 24.98 -2.11
CA LYS A 225 3.06 25.73 -2.07
C LYS A 225 3.26 27.19 -2.46
N ASP A 226 4.40 27.77 -2.10
CA ASP A 226 4.73 29.18 -2.24
C ASP A 226 5.51 29.50 -3.54
N ILE A 227 5.96 28.47 -4.27
CA ILE A 227 6.57 28.64 -5.59
C ILE A 227 5.54 29.25 -6.55
N LYS A 228 5.85 30.46 -7.04
CA LYS A 228 4.98 31.23 -7.95
C LYS A 228 4.90 30.60 -9.34
N ASN A 229 6.06 30.25 -9.91
CA ASN A 229 6.17 29.72 -11.27
C ASN A 229 6.35 28.20 -11.21
N LYS A 230 5.23 27.48 -11.34
CA LYS A 230 5.21 26.02 -11.35
C LYS A 230 4.14 25.52 -12.31
N TYR A 231 4.35 24.30 -12.82
CA TYR A 231 3.32 23.54 -13.49
C TYR A 231 2.72 22.56 -12.50
N HIS A 232 1.40 22.50 -12.52
CA HIS A 232 0.61 21.62 -11.68
C HIS A 232 -0.23 20.71 -12.58
N PHE A 233 -0.19 19.42 -12.30
CA PHE A 233 -0.97 18.40 -12.97
C PHE A 233 -1.71 17.57 -11.92
N GLU A 234 -3.01 17.40 -12.11
CA GLU A 234 -3.80 16.44 -11.36
C GLU A 234 -3.45 15.03 -11.84
N VAL A 235 -3.11 14.13 -10.92
CA VAL A 235 -2.72 12.75 -11.22
C VAL A 235 -3.98 11.89 -11.28
N ASP A 236 -4.34 11.51 -12.50
CA ASP A 236 -5.47 10.62 -12.78
C ASP A 236 -5.17 9.18 -12.37
N LYS A 237 -3.92 8.75 -12.59
CA LYS A 237 -3.54 7.34 -12.47
C LYS A 237 -2.09 7.16 -12.02
N LEU A 238 -1.88 6.20 -11.14
CA LEU A 238 -0.57 5.71 -10.71
C LEU A 238 -0.52 4.20 -10.94
N GLU A 239 0.49 3.73 -11.68
CA GLU A 239 0.73 2.31 -11.92
C GLU A 239 2.16 1.95 -11.53
N VAL A 240 2.34 0.81 -10.88
CA VAL A 240 3.66 0.27 -10.54
C VAL A 240 3.77 -1.14 -11.09
N ASP A 241 4.89 -1.41 -11.75
CA ASP A 241 5.27 -2.70 -12.29
C ASP A 241 6.76 -2.95 -11.97
N GLY A 242 7.00 -3.73 -10.92
CA GLY A 242 8.33 -3.99 -10.39
C GLY A 242 9.08 -2.70 -10.03
N ASP A 243 10.17 -2.45 -10.76
CA ASP A 243 11.05 -1.28 -10.60
C ASP A 243 10.61 -0.06 -11.44
N LYS A 244 9.43 -0.10 -12.04
CA LYS A 244 8.86 0.99 -12.83
C LYS A 244 7.60 1.55 -12.17
N MET A 245 7.50 2.87 -12.09
CA MET A 245 6.28 3.59 -11.76
C MET A 245 5.87 4.46 -12.95
N VAL A 246 4.59 4.51 -13.27
CA VAL A 246 4.00 5.41 -14.27
C VAL A 246 3.00 6.33 -13.58
N VAL A 247 3.19 7.62 -13.79
CA VAL A 247 2.31 8.70 -13.32
C VAL A 247 1.62 9.28 -14.53
N SER A 248 0.30 9.21 -14.56
CA SER A 248 -0.50 9.75 -15.67
C SER A 248 -1.37 10.90 -15.19
N SER A 249 -1.35 11.99 -15.96
CA SER A 249 -2.37 13.03 -15.97
C SER A 249 -2.99 13.12 -17.37
N ARG A 250 -3.98 13.98 -17.51
CA ARG A 250 -4.66 14.25 -18.78
C ARG A 250 -3.69 14.61 -19.92
N ASP A 251 -2.69 15.43 -19.60
CA ASP A 251 -1.82 16.06 -20.60
C ASP A 251 -0.37 15.57 -20.57
N LEU A 252 0.01 14.80 -19.54
CA LEU A 252 1.38 14.33 -19.34
C LEU A 252 1.42 12.94 -18.72
N GLU A 253 2.26 12.06 -19.28
CA GLU A 253 2.54 10.75 -18.71
C GLU A 253 4.04 10.58 -18.53
N LEU A 254 4.44 10.32 -17.29
CA LEU A 254 5.84 10.16 -16.89
C LEU A 254 6.07 8.75 -16.36
N SER A 255 7.19 8.14 -16.73
CA SER A 255 7.67 6.91 -16.08
C SER A 255 8.95 7.13 -15.31
N PHE A 256 9.00 6.58 -14.10
CA PHE A 256 10.15 6.56 -13.22
C PHE A 256 10.61 5.11 -13.06
N GLN A 257 11.77 4.78 -13.63
CA GLN A 257 12.39 3.47 -13.48
C GLN A 257 13.50 3.55 -12.44
N LYS A 258 13.45 2.74 -11.38
CA LYS A 258 14.56 2.62 -10.43
C LYS A 258 15.79 2.04 -11.14
N VAL A 259 16.93 2.64 -10.87
CA VAL A 259 18.26 2.17 -11.26
C VAL A 259 19.20 2.35 -10.07
N GLU A 260 20.39 1.74 -10.13
CA GLU A 260 21.42 1.89 -9.07
C GLU A 260 20.90 1.56 -7.66
N ASN A 261 20.25 0.39 -7.52
CA ASN A 261 19.63 -0.09 -6.28
C ASN A 261 18.61 0.90 -5.67
N GLY A 262 17.87 1.63 -6.52
CA GLY A 262 16.80 2.53 -6.10
C GLY A 262 17.25 3.91 -5.59
N LYS A 263 18.53 4.23 -5.72
CA LYS A 263 19.06 5.57 -5.38
C LYS A 263 18.81 6.60 -6.47
N ILE A 264 18.69 6.13 -7.72
CA ILE A 264 18.49 6.93 -8.92
C ILE A 264 17.22 6.45 -9.64
N TYR A 265 16.52 7.39 -10.27
CA TYR A 265 15.34 7.12 -11.08
C TYR A 265 15.57 7.64 -12.48
N HIS A 266 15.45 6.75 -13.47
CA HIS A 266 15.44 7.13 -14.88
C HIS A 266 14.03 7.60 -15.25
N LEU A 267 13.91 8.89 -15.55
CA LEU A 267 12.68 9.53 -16.01
C LEU A 267 12.53 9.38 -17.53
N LYS A 268 11.33 9.05 -17.99
CA LYS A 268 10.93 9.18 -19.40
C LYS A 268 9.56 9.82 -19.50
N VAL A 269 9.38 10.68 -20.49
CA VAL A 269 8.07 11.18 -20.91
C VAL A 269 7.49 10.14 -21.86
N LEU A 270 6.40 9.48 -21.45
CA LEU A 270 5.72 8.47 -22.26
C LEU A 270 4.69 9.10 -23.21
N LYS A 271 4.02 10.16 -22.75
CA LYS A 271 3.00 10.90 -23.51
C LYS A 271 2.97 12.36 -23.07
N GLY A 272 2.58 13.23 -24.00
CA GLY A 272 2.47 14.66 -23.76
C GLY A 272 3.78 15.40 -24.00
N LYS A 273 3.78 16.70 -23.70
CA LYS A 273 4.97 17.56 -23.79
C LYS A 273 5.37 17.98 -22.39
N PHE A 274 6.62 17.70 -22.01
CA PHE A 274 7.16 18.17 -20.74
C PHE A 274 7.20 19.70 -20.73
N PRO A 275 6.66 20.37 -19.70
CA PRO A 275 6.68 21.81 -19.63
C PRO A 275 8.12 22.31 -19.47
N ASN A 276 8.51 23.29 -20.26
CA ASN A 276 9.88 23.80 -20.28
C ASN A 276 9.99 25.32 -20.09
N ASN A 277 8.89 26.07 -20.25
CA ASN A 277 8.90 27.50 -19.95
C ASN A 277 9.11 27.69 -18.44
N TYR A 278 9.96 28.62 -18.03
CA TYR A 278 10.30 28.95 -16.63
C TYR A 278 11.01 27.85 -15.81
N VAL A 279 10.66 26.57 -15.99
CA VAL A 279 11.23 25.45 -15.23
C VAL A 279 12.58 24.96 -15.76
N GLY A 280 12.97 25.41 -16.95
CA GLY A 280 14.21 25.03 -17.61
C GLY A 280 13.97 24.11 -18.81
N ASN A 281 14.88 24.19 -19.79
CA ASN A 281 14.84 23.40 -21.02
C ASN A 281 15.70 22.13 -20.95
N ASP A 282 16.54 21.99 -19.94
CA ASP A 282 17.45 20.86 -19.78
C ASP A 282 16.81 19.78 -18.91
N LEU A 283 15.87 19.05 -19.50
CA LEU A 283 15.23 17.90 -18.87
C LEU A 283 16.24 16.76 -18.72
N LYS A 284 16.66 16.49 -17.47
CA LYS A 284 17.56 15.39 -17.16
C LYS A 284 16.87 14.04 -17.36
N SER A 285 17.66 13.01 -17.66
CA SER A 285 17.15 11.63 -17.72
C SER A 285 17.17 10.94 -16.36
N PHE A 286 18.01 11.39 -15.42
CA PHE A 286 18.19 10.76 -14.12
C PHE A 286 17.79 11.71 -13.01
N TYR A 287 17.15 11.19 -11.97
CA TYR A 287 16.64 11.95 -10.84
C TYR A 287 16.96 11.27 -9.51
N THR A 288 17.10 12.09 -8.46
CA THR A 288 17.28 11.61 -7.09
C THR A 288 16.47 12.47 -6.10
N PHE A 289 16.15 11.88 -4.94
CA PHE A 289 15.61 12.59 -3.78
C PHE A 289 16.70 12.98 -2.75
N GLN A 290 17.97 12.64 -2.99
CA GLN A 290 19.11 12.96 -2.10
C GLN A 290 20.20 13.75 -2.86
N PRO A 291 19.88 14.93 -3.41
CA PRO A 291 20.81 15.70 -4.25
C PRO A 291 22.09 16.13 -3.52
N ASP A 292 22.04 16.23 -2.19
CA ASP A 292 23.13 16.58 -1.29
C ASP A 292 24.28 15.57 -1.25
N LYS A 293 24.05 14.32 -1.65
CA LYS A 293 25.08 13.27 -1.69
C LYS A 293 25.94 13.28 -2.95
N PHE A 294 25.56 14.06 -3.95
CA PHE A 294 26.21 14.07 -5.26
C PHE A 294 27.17 15.26 -5.39
N GLN A 295 28.20 15.07 -6.21
CA GLN A 295 29.10 16.17 -6.57
C GLN A 295 28.33 17.28 -7.28
N LYS A 296 28.71 18.52 -6.98
CA LYS A 296 28.14 19.73 -7.56
C LYS A 296 29.21 20.37 -8.44
N ALA A 297 28.82 20.76 -9.65
CA ALA A 297 29.68 21.58 -10.49
C ALA A 297 30.02 22.90 -9.76
N SER A 298 31.26 23.35 -9.92
CA SER A 298 31.67 24.67 -9.45
C SER A 298 31.01 25.76 -10.31
N CYS A 299 30.51 26.82 -9.67
CA CYS A 299 30.02 28.03 -10.34
C CYS A 299 31.06 29.18 -10.27
N GLU A 300 32.30 28.91 -9.84
CA GLU A 300 33.33 29.94 -9.53
C GLU A 300 33.60 30.91 -10.69
N ASP A 301 33.52 30.46 -11.95
CA ASP A 301 33.72 31.32 -13.13
C ASP A 301 32.45 32.08 -13.57
N TYR A 302 31.31 31.89 -12.89
CA TYR A 302 30.03 32.51 -13.26
C TYR A 302 29.72 33.80 -12.49
N ASP A 303 30.45 34.06 -11.39
CA ASP A 303 30.31 35.29 -10.61
C ASP A 303 31.08 36.50 -11.18
N GLY A 304 31.84 36.31 -12.27
CA GLY A 304 32.56 37.37 -12.99
C GLY A 304 33.94 37.68 -12.45
#